data_AF-A0A454XKV4-F1
#
_entry.id   AF-A0A454XKV4-F1
#
_cell.length_a   1.000
_cell.length_b   1.000
_cell.length_c   1.000
_cell.angle_alpha   90.00
_cell.angle_beta   90.00
_cell.angle_gamma   90.00
#
_symmetry.space_group_name_H-M   'P 1'
#
loop_
_entity.id
_entity.type
_entity.pdbx_description
1 polymer ?
#
loop_
_entity_poly.entity_id
_entity_poly.type
_entity_poly.pdbx_seq_one_letter_code
_entity_poly.pdbx_strand_id
1 'polypeptide(L)'
;MKTVNLILSLVAATIAYPASTPNPCDGVLGCNNHGTCAGTLEEGLYCICDPGYFGLRCQLPDEDPPCETMINCNGNGLCAGGVEDLHCECFDGWYGVRCQIPTDRLVTPSLD
;
A
#
# COMPACT_ATOMS: atom_id res chain seq x y z
N MET A 1 -47.15 -28.69 -45.83
CA MET A 1 -48.43 -28.03 -46.16
C MET A 1 -49.07 -27.46 -44.90
N LYS A 2 -48.88 -26.17 -44.64
CA LYS A 2 -49.92 -25.19 -44.24
C LYS A 2 -49.23 -23.87 -43.88
N THR A 3 -49.75 -22.86 -44.53
CA THR A 3 -49.32 -21.46 -44.67
C THR A 3 -49.69 -20.59 -43.46
N VAL A 4 -48.79 -19.66 -43.15
CA VAL A 4 -48.99 -18.25 -42.71
C VAL A 4 -49.91 -17.97 -41.51
N ASN A 5 -49.33 -17.39 -40.45
CA ASN A 5 -49.95 -16.24 -39.80
C ASN A 5 -48.90 -15.23 -39.32
N LEU A 6 -48.96 -14.07 -39.96
CA LEU A 6 -48.12 -12.89 -39.84
C LEU A 6 -48.65 -12.04 -38.68
N ILE A 7 -48.15 -12.22 -37.46
CA ILE A 7 -48.45 -11.31 -36.33
C ILE A 7 -47.17 -10.75 -35.70
N LEU A 8 -46.97 -9.48 -36.01
CA LEU A 8 -45.94 -8.57 -35.53
C LEU A 8 -45.90 -8.53 -33.99
N SER A 9 -45.05 -9.36 -33.36
CA SER A 9 -44.78 -9.28 -31.91
C SER A 9 -43.41 -8.64 -31.70
N LEU A 10 -43.49 -7.40 -31.24
CA LEU A 10 -42.41 -6.45 -30.99
C LEU A 10 -41.33 -7.02 -30.05
N VAL A 11 -40.09 -6.96 -30.52
CA VAL A 11 -38.82 -6.80 -29.78
C VAL A 11 -38.79 -7.24 -28.30
N ALA A 12 -38.07 -8.33 -28.01
CA ALA A 12 -37.14 -8.43 -26.87
C ALA A 12 -36.49 -9.83 -26.82
N ALA A 13 -35.53 -10.09 -27.71
CA ALA A 13 -34.54 -11.14 -27.46
C ALA A 13 -33.15 -10.60 -27.79
N THR A 14 -32.87 -9.39 -27.28
CA THR A 14 -31.52 -8.84 -27.25
C THR A 14 -30.70 -9.66 -26.26
N ILE A 15 -29.82 -10.49 -26.83
CA ILE A 15 -28.57 -10.99 -26.25
C ILE A 15 -28.74 -11.78 -24.93
N ALA A 16 -28.65 -13.09 -25.04
CA ALA A 16 -28.40 -13.95 -23.90
C ALA A 16 -27.00 -13.65 -23.31
N TYR A 17 -26.95 -12.78 -22.31
CA TYR A 17 -25.90 -12.79 -21.29
C TYR A 17 -26.58 -12.53 -19.94
N PRO A 18 -26.87 -13.54 -19.12
CA PRO A 18 -26.58 -13.36 -17.71
C PRO A 18 -25.06 -13.51 -17.63
N ALA A 19 -24.32 -12.45 -17.99
CA ALA A 19 -22.98 -12.32 -17.44
C ALA A 19 -23.24 -12.19 -15.94
N SER A 20 -23.02 -13.28 -15.21
CA SER A 20 -22.93 -13.26 -13.75
C SER A 20 -22.11 -12.03 -13.41
N THR A 21 -22.72 -11.09 -12.71
CA THR A 21 -22.05 -9.84 -12.39
C THR A 21 -20.73 -10.19 -11.69
N PRO A 22 -19.56 -9.69 -12.15
CA PRO A 22 -18.27 -10.16 -11.66
C PRO A 22 -18.18 -9.96 -10.15
N ASN A 23 -17.85 -11.01 -9.40
CA ASN A 23 -17.60 -10.87 -7.97
C ASN A 23 -16.43 -9.89 -7.79
N PRO A 24 -16.59 -8.81 -6.98
CA PRO A 24 -15.52 -7.84 -6.74
C PRO A 24 -14.26 -8.48 -6.13
N CYS A 25 -14.36 -9.69 -5.56
CA CYS A 25 -13.24 -10.44 -5.01
C CYS A 25 -12.52 -11.37 -6.01
N ASP A 26 -12.98 -11.48 -7.26
CA ASP A 26 -12.33 -12.35 -8.24
C ASP A 26 -11.12 -11.66 -8.89
N GLY A 27 -9.97 -12.36 -8.91
CA GLY A 27 -8.75 -11.94 -9.60
C GLY A 27 -8.04 -10.73 -8.98
N VAL A 28 -7.24 -10.02 -9.79
CA VAL A 28 -6.46 -8.82 -9.35
C VAL A 28 -7.37 -7.65 -8.99
N LEU A 29 -8.67 -7.73 -9.33
CA LEU A 29 -9.69 -6.80 -8.87
C LEU A 29 -10.07 -7.02 -7.39
N GLY A 30 -9.62 -8.09 -6.74
CA GLY A 30 -9.74 -8.21 -5.29
C GLY A 30 -8.77 -7.30 -4.54
N CYS A 31 -8.30 -7.79 -3.40
CA CYS A 31 -7.30 -7.13 -2.55
C CYS A 31 -5.87 -7.30 -3.08
N ASN A 32 -5.67 -7.21 -4.40
CA ASN A 32 -4.37 -7.38 -5.08
C ASN A 32 -3.59 -8.66 -4.69
N ASN A 33 -4.27 -9.71 -4.22
CA ASN A 33 -3.69 -10.94 -3.65
C ASN A 33 -2.84 -10.73 -2.37
N HIS A 34 -3.01 -9.60 -1.68
CA HIS A 34 -2.30 -9.23 -0.46
C HIS A 34 -3.28 -8.97 0.70
N GLY A 35 -4.34 -9.76 0.75
CA GLY A 35 -5.34 -9.66 1.81
C GLY A 35 -6.56 -10.53 1.59
N THR A 36 -7.39 -10.60 2.62
CA THR A 36 -8.70 -11.27 2.58
C THR A 36 -9.75 -10.31 2.03
N CYS A 37 -10.46 -10.76 1.00
CA CYS A 37 -11.51 -10.00 0.33
C CYS A 37 -12.91 -10.38 0.83
N ALA A 38 -13.74 -9.37 1.06
CA ALA A 38 -15.16 -9.55 1.34
C ALA A 38 -15.99 -8.46 0.66
N GLY A 39 -17.26 -8.75 0.37
CA GLY A 39 -18.23 -7.78 -0.12
C GLY A 39 -19.07 -8.28 -1.29
N THR A 40 -20.00 -7.43 -1.71
CA THR A 40 -20.87 -7.63 -2.89
C THR A 40 -20.80 -6.40 -3.79
N LEU A 41 -21.40 -6.48 -4.98
CA LEU A 41 -21.44 -5.31 -5.87
C LEU A 41 -22.32 -4.17 -5.34
N GLU A 42 -23.32 -4.48 -4.52
CA GLU A 42 -24.25 -3.49 -3.96
C GLU A 42 -23.67 -2.84 -2.70
N GLU A 43 -23.00 -3.62 -1.85
CA GLU A 43 -22.41 -3.13 -0.58
C GLU A 43 -21.00 -2.55 -0.77
N GLY A 44 -20.34 -2.91 -1.88
CA GLY A 44 -18.97 -2.54 -2.17
C GLY A 44 -17.94 -3.57 -1.66
N LEU A 45 -16.71 -3.36 -2.09
CA LEU A 45 -15.54 -4.16 -1.74
C LEU A 45 -14.95 -3.70 -0.40
N TYR A 46 -14.58 -4.63 0.46
CA TYR A 46 -13.74 -4.39 1.62
C TYR A 46 -12.58 -5.40 1.71
N CYS A 47 -11.41 -4.91 2.11
CA CYS A 47 -10.18 -5.69 2.20
C CYS A 47 -9.59 -5.64 3.61
N ILE A 48 -9.22 -6.81 4.13
CA ILE A 48 -8.32 -6.93 5.29
C ILE A 48 -6.95 -7.28 4.72
N CYS A 49 -6.02 -6.32 4.74
CA CYS A 49 -4.68 -6.52 4.17
C CYS A 49 -3.82 -7.43 5.03
N ASP A 50 -2.99 -8.23 4.36
CA ASP A 50 -1.94 -9.00 5.01
C ASP A 50 -0.90 -8.06 5.62
N PRO A 51 -0.15 -8.49 6.64
CA PRO A 51 0.97 -7.72 7.17
C PRO A 51 1.93 -7.34 6.04
N GLY A 52 2.35 -6.08 6.03
CA GLY A 52 3.23 -5.56 5.00
C GLY A 52 2.52 -5.02 3.75
N TYR A 53 1.19 -4.83 3.78
CA TYR A 53 0.42 -4.21 2.69
C TYR A 53 -0.70 -3.32 3.21
N PHE A 54 -1.05 -2.29 2.42
CA PHE A 54 -2.07 -1.30 2.74
C PHE A 54 -2.74 -0.70 1.50
N GLY A 55 -3.63 0.26 1.78
CA GLY A 55 -4.50 0.87 0.79
C GLY A 55 -5.82 0.13 0.68
N LEU A 56 -6.79 0.76 0.02
CA LEU A 56 -8.16 0.25 -0.07
C LEU A 56 -8.28 -1.15 -0.68
N ARG A 57 -7.28 -1.57 -1.46
CA ARG A 57 -7.22 -2.89 -2.10
C ARG A 57 -5.90 -3.59 -1.81
N CYS A 58 -5.17 -3.23 -0.75
CA CYS A 58 -3.87 -3.82 -0.42
C CYS A 58 -2.84 -3.72 -1.56
N GLN A 59 -2.94 -2.65 -2.37
CA GLN A 59 -2.07 -2.43 -3.52
C GLN A 59 -0.75 -1.74 -3.17
N LEU A 60 -0.64 -1.22 -1.95
CA LEU A 60 0.54 -0.50 -1.49
C LEU A 60 1.32 -1.45 -0.58
N PRO A 61 2.51 -1.92 -0.97
CA PRO A 61 3.39 -2.60 -0.03
C PRO A 61 3.80 -1.64 1.10
N ASP A 62 3.92 -2.20 2.30
CA ASP A 62 4.69 -1.65 3.43
C ASP A 62 6.16 -1.84 3.10
N GLU A 63 6.63 -0.99 2.20
CA GLU A 63 8.05 -0.80 2.07
C GLU A 63 8.41 0.06 3.26
N ASP A 64 8.96 -0.57 4.31
CA ASP A 64 9.71 0.09 5.37
C ASP A 64 10.44 1.27 4.70
N PRO A 65 10.09 2.54 5.00
CA PRO A 65 10.58 3.65 4.23
C PRO A 65 12.10 3.56 4.22
N PRO A 66 12.75 3.68 3.04
CA PRO A 66 14.20 3.52 2.94
C PRO A 66 14.84 4.42 3.99
N CYS A 67 15.96 3.99 4.56
CA CYS A 67 16.69 4.77 5.55
C CYS A 67 16.87 6.24 5.10
N GLU A 68 16.03 7.14 5.60
CA GLU A 68 16.08 8.54 5.24
C GLU A 68 17.00 9.30 6.20
N THR A 69 18.16 9.77 5.72
CA THR A 69 19.13 10.55 6.52
C THR A 69 18.49 11.71 7.29
N MET A 70 17.59 12.46 6.65
CA MET A 70 16.96 13.62 7.28
C MET A 70 16.07 13.24 8.46
N ILE A 71 15.31 12.15 8.33
CA ILE A 71 14.35 11.71 9.33
C ILE A 71 15.05 10.87 10.41
N ASN A 72 15.91 9.94 10.01
CA ASN A 72 16.45 8.92 10.89
C ASN A 72 17.77 9.33 11.55
N CYS A 73 18.64 10.06 10.84
CA CYS A 73 19.93 10.52 11.34
C CYS A 73 19.97 12.04 11.60
N ASN A 74 18.81 12.68 11.76
CA ASN A 74 18.65 14.13 11.97
C ASN A 74 19.34 15.01 10.91
N GLY A 75 19.60 14.47 9.71
CA GLY A 75 20.37 15.15 8.67
C GLY A 75 21.88 15.24 8.94
N ASN A 76 22.37 14.64 10.02
CA ASN A 76 23.75 14.76 10.50
C ASN A 76 24.56 13.47 10.34
N GLY A 77 24.20 12.62 9.38
CA GLY A 77 24.91 11.38 9.10
C GLY A 77 24.40 10.64 7.88
N LEU A 78 25.12 9.60 7.48
CA LEU A 78 24.68 8.65 6.46
C LEU A 78 23.78 7.60 7.09
N CYS A 79 22.63 7.38 6.47
CA CYS A 79 21.64 6.40 6.89
C CYS A 79 21.86 5.09 6.11
N ALA A 80 21.94 3.97 6.82
CA ALA A 80 21.96 2.63 6.23
C ALA A 80 21.00 1.69 6.98
N GLY A 81 20.45 0.70 6.27
CA GLY A 81 19.56 -0.32 6.83
C GLY A 81 18.06 -0.08 6.55
N GLY A 82 17.22 -0.87 7.21
CA GLY A 82 15.75 -0.72 7.25
C GLY A 82 15.25 -0.21 8.59
N VAL A 83 13.96 -0.35 8.88
CA VAL A 83 13.36 0.12 10.15
C VAL A 83 13.87 -0.68 11.36
N GLU A 84 14.04 -1.98 11.21
CA GLU A 84 14.55 -2.89 12.25
C GLU A 84 16.08 -2.85 12.39
N ASP A 85 16.79 -2.40 11.35
CA ASP A 85 18.25 -2.48 11.23
C ASP A 85 18.90 -1.10 11.09
N LEU A 86 18.23 -0.05 11.59
CA LEU A 86 18.63 1.34 11.39
C LEU A 86 20.04 1.60 11.93
N HIS A 87 20.92 2.07 11.03
CA HIS A 87 22.28 2.47 11.37
C HIS A 87 22.60 3.86 10.83
N CYS A 88 23.10 4.74 11.69
CA CYS A 88 23.56 6.07 11.32
C CYS A 88 25.07 6.20 11.50
N GLU A 89 25.79 6.49 10.41
CA GLU A 89 27.18 6.92 10.44
C GLU A 89 27.23 8.46 10.54
N CYS A 90 27.45 8.97 11.75
CA CYS A 90 27.37 10.41 12.01
C CYS A 90 28.53 11.18 11.37
N PHE A 91 28.22 12.36 10.83
CA PHE A 91 29.23 13.32 10.37
C PHE A 91 30.01 13.91 11.53
N ASP A 92 31.20 14.43 11.25
CA ASP A 92 32.03 15.15 12.21
C ASP A 92 31.23 16.24 12.91
N GLY A 93 31.30 16.29 14.23
CA GLY A 93 30.49 17.22 15.03
C GLY A 93 29.26 16.59 15.69
N TRP A 94 28.91 15.34 15.39
CA TRP A 94 27.66 14.72 15.87
C TRP A 94 27.82 13.29 16.40
N TYR A 95 26.96 12.92 17.36
CA TYR A 95 26.94 11.62 18.03
C TYR A 95 25.52 11.17 18.40
N GLY A 96 25.44 9.93 18.89
CA GLY A 96 24.20 9.27 19.30
C GLY A 96 23.65 8.37 18.20
N VAL A 97 22.74 7.47 18.56
CA VAL A 97 22.14 6.47 17.65
C VAL A 97 21.52 7.10 16.40
N ARG A 98 21.08 8.36 16.48
CA ARG A 98 20.45 9.12 15.39
C ARG A 98 21.20 10.41 15.06
N CYS A 99 22.47 10.54 15.46
CA CYS A 99 23.26 11.77 15.26
C CYS A 99 22.59 13.04 15.81
N GLN A 100 21.91 12.92 16.95
CA GLN A 100 21.12 13.99 17.56
C GLN A 100 21.90 14.84 18.57
N ILE A 101 23.14 14.46 18.90
CA ILE A 101 23.95 15.11 19.94
C ILE A 101 25.13 15.81 19.27
N PRO A 102 25.22 17.15 19.31
CA PRO A 102 26.41 17.84 18.82
C PRO A 102 27.60 17.69 19.80
N THR A 103 28.82 17.64 19.28
CA THR A 103 30.07 17.47 20.03
C THR A 103 30.32 18.59 21.04
N ASP A 104 29.90 19.82 20.73
CA ASP A 104 30.07 21.00 21.60
C ASP A 104 29.38 20.85 22.96
N ARG A 105 28.33 20.01 23.04
CA ARG A 105 27.63 19.66 24.28
C ARG A 105 28.36 18.60 25.09
N LEU A 106 29.32 17.90 24.49
CA LEU A 106 30.19 16.93 25.15
C LEU A 106 31.50 17.56 25.61
N VAL A 107 31.86 18.71 25.05
CA VAL A 107 32.93 19.57 25.58
C VAL A 107 32.35 20.27 26.81
N THR A 108 32.59 19.72 27.99
CA THR A 108 32.48 20.51 29.23
C THR A 108 33.28 21.79 29.04
N PRO A 109 32.84 22.96 29.55
CA PRO A 109 33.63 24.18 29.45
C PRO A 109 35.03 23.86 29.94
N SER A 110 36.02 24.08 29.08
CA SER A 110 37.42 23.95 29.43
C SER A 110 37.65 24.67 30.76
N LEU A 111 38.18 23.95 31.74
CA LEU A 111 38.90 24.62 32.82
C LEU A 111 40.11 25.28 32.15
N ASP A 112 40.00 26.58 31.95
CA ASP A 112 41.14 27.47 31.70
C ASP A 112 42.19 27.34 32.82
#